data_AF-A0A495Y9U3-F1
#
_entry.id   AF-A0A495Y9U3-F1
#
_cell.length_a   1.000
_cell.length_b   1.000
_cell.length_c   1.000
_cell.angle_alpha   90.00
_cell.angle_beta   90.00
_cell.angle_gamma   90.00
#
_symmetry.space_group_name_H-M   'P 1'
#
loop_
_entity.id
_entity.type
_entity.pdbx_description
1 polymer ?
#
loop_
_entity_poly.entity_id
_entity_poly.type
_entity_poly.pdbx_seq_one_letter_code
_entity_poly.pdbx_strand_id
1 'polypeptide(L)'
;MPENRYSILKVQLAELEKQIEAAKLKEKIKAIETIKELISMYNISSGDIFGHQNRKNRQAPPPKYLNSATGQTWSGRGRPPAWIADVKNRDRYLIQQNN
;
A
#
# COMPACT_ATOMS: atom_id res chain seq x y z
N MET A 1 9.12 21.39 53.93
CA MET A 1 9.25 21.51 52.46
C MET A 1 8.68 20.25 51.80
N PRO A 2 7.51 20.29 51.14
CA PRO A 2 6.84 19.11 50.57
C PRO A 2 7.32 18.74 49.15
N GLU A 3 8.52 19.15 48.76
CA GLU A 3 9.10 18.93 47.42
C GLU A 3 9.36 17.45 47.07
N ASN A 4 9.38 16.55 48.06
CA ASN A 4 9.80 15.17 47.85
C ASN A 4 8.65 14.23 47.44
N ARG A 5 7.43 14.42 47.95
CA ARG A 5 6.31 13.50 47.70
C ARG A 5 5.81 13.58 46.25
N TYR A 6 5.71 14.78 45.71
CA TYR A 6 5.25 15.00 44.34
C TYR A 6 6.21 14.39 43.30
N SER A 7 7.53 14.56 43.52
CA SER A 7 8.56 13.96 42.67
C SER A 7 8.53 12.43 42.72
N ILE A 8 8.41 11.85 43.92
CA ILE A 8 8.30 10.39 44.10
C ILE A 8 7.05 9.84 43.38
N LEU A 9 5.90 10.50 43.50
CA LEU A 9 4.66 10.07 42.84
C LEU A 9 4.79 10.11 41.31
N LYS A 10 5.52 11.06 40.74
CA LYS A 10 5.80 11.10 39.30
C LYS A 10 6.67 9.96 38.83
N VAL A 11 7.71 9.61 39.59
CA VAL A 11 8.57 8.46 39.27
C VAL A 11 7.78 7.16 39.33
N GLN A 12 6.92 7.01 40.34
CA GLN A 12 6.02 5.86 40.45
C GLN A 12 5.01 5.79 39.29
N LEU A 13 4.48 6.92 38.84
CA LEU A 13 3.62 6.98 37.66
C LEU A 13 4.34 6.49 36.41
N ALA A 14 5.56 6.98 36.15
CA ALA A 14 6.33 6.58 34.97
C ALA A 14 6.67 5.08 34.98
N GLU A 15 6.98 4.52 36.15
CA GLU A 15 7.21 3.08 36.29
C GLU A 15 5.93 2.27 36.09
N LEU A 16 4.79 2.73 36.62
CA LEU A 16 3.48 2.11 36.38
C LEU A 16 3.10 2.16 34.90
N GLU A 17 3.32 3.28 34.22
CA GLU A 17 3.08 3.43 32.78
C GLU A 17 3.93 2.43 31.98
N LYS A 18 5.21 2.29 32.34
CA LYS A 18 6.10 1.30 31.71
C LYS A 18 5.59 -0.13 31.93
N GLN A 19 5.09 -0.45 33.12
CA GLN A 19 4.51 -1.76 33.42
C GLN A 19 3.20 -1.99 32.66
N ILE A 20 2.37 -0.96 32.52
CA ILE A 20 1.13 -1.00 31.73
C ILE A 20 1.46 -1.28 30.27
N GLU A 21 2.41 -0.56 29.67
CA GLU A 21 2.81 -0.80 28.28
C GLU A 21 3.41 -2.20 28.10
N ALA A 22 4.24 -2.66 29.04
CA ALA A 22 4.76 -4.04 29.01
C ALA A 22 3.64 -5.08 29.11
N ALA A 23 2.62 -4.86 29.94
CA ALA A 23 1.46 -5.73 30.05
C ALA A 23 0.63 -5.74 28.76
N LYS A 24 0.34 -4.56 28.17
CA LYS A 24 -0.36 -4.44 26.89
C LYS A 24 0.36 -5.17 25.76
N LEU A 25 1.68 -5.07 25.70
CA LEU A 25 2.48 -5.79 24.68
C LEU A 25 2.37 -7.30 24.85
N LYS A 26 2.44 -7.81 26.09
CA LYS A 26 2.25 -9.23 26.39
C LYS A 26 0.85 -9.72 26.01
N GLU A 27 -0.19 -8.96 26.36
CA GLU A 27 -1.57 -9.28 25.99
C GLU A 27 -1.77 -9.26 24.48
N LYS A 28 -1.19 -8.28 23.79
CA LYS A 28 -1.24 -8.19 22.32
C LYS A 28 -0.56 -9.39 21.67
N ILE A 29 0.61 -9.81 22.18
CA ILE A 29 1.30 -10.99 21.65
C ILE A 29 0.43 -12.24 21.84
N LYS A 30 -0.13 -12.43 23.03
CA LYS A 30 -1.04 -13.54 23.31
C LYS A 30 -2.26 -13.54 22.39
N ALA A 31 -2.87 -12.38 22.16
CA ALA A 31 -3.97 -12.24 21.22
C ALA A 31 -3.56 -12.61 19.78
N ILE A 32 -2.37 -12.19 19.35
CA ILE A 32 -1.82 -12.55 18.04
C ILE A 32 -1.58 -14.06 17.93
N GLU A 33 -1.08 -14.72 18.97
CA GLU A 33 -0.89 -16.17 19.00
C GLU A 33 -2.23 -16.90 18.84
N THR A 34 -3.25 -16.53 19.62
CA THR A 34 -4.60 -17.10 19.48
C THR A 34 -5.18 -16.86 18.09
N ILE A 35 -5.00 -15.66 17.51
CA ILE A 35 -5.43 -15.37 16.14
C ILE A 35 -4.70 -16.27 15.13
N LYS A 36 -3.39 -16.48 15.29
CA LYS A 36 -2.61 -17.37 14.41
C LYS A 36 -3.09 -18.82 14.49
N GLU A 37 -3.41 -19.31 15.69
CA GLU A 37 -3.98 -20.64 15.89
C GLU A 37 -5.34 -20.78 15.18
N LEU A 38 -6.23 -19.80 15.34
CA LEU A 38 -7.52 -19.76 14.66
C LEU A 38 -7.36 -19.70 13.14
N ILE A 39 -6.43 -18.87 12.65
CA ILE A 39 -6.10 -18.77 11.22
C ILE A 39 -5.67 -20.13 10.67
N SER A 40 -4.79 -20.84 11.39
CA SER A 40 -4.31 -22.16 10.97
C SER A 40 -5.38 -23.24 11.06
N MET A 41 -6.21 -23.22 12.10
CA MET A 41 -7.24 -24.24 12.34
C MET A 41 -8.35 -24.21 11.29
N TYR A 42 -8.79 -23.01 10.94
CA TYR A 42 -9.90 -22.80 10.01
C TYR A 42 -9.43 -22.45 8.58
N ASN A 43 -8.12 -22.48 8.33
CA ASN A 43 -7.50 -22.09 7.06
C ASN A 43 -7.98 -20.70 6.57
N ILE A 44 -8.12 -19.76 7.52
CA ILE A 44 -8.64 -18.41 7.27
C ILE A 44 -7.56 -17.61 6.53
N SER A 45 -7.90 -17.08 5.37
CA SER A 45 -6.99 -16.22 4.62
C SER A 45 -7.10 -14.76 5.10
N SER A 46 -6.07 -13.95 4.85
CA SER A 46 -6.16 -12.50 5.06
C SER A 46 -7.33 -11.87 4.29
N GLY A 47 -7.76 -12.48 3.18
CA GLY A 47 -8.94 -12.07 2.41
C GLY A 47 -10.26 -12.23 3.16
N ASP A 48 -10.37 -13.23 4.04
CA ASP A 48 -11.58 -13.47 4.83
C ASP A 48 -11.69 -12.50 6.02
N ILE A 49 -10.55 -12.01 6.53
CA ILE A 49 -10.48 -11.08 7.67
C ILE A 49 -10.61 -9.61 7.21
N PHE A 50 -9.86 -9.23 6.18
CA PHE A 50 -9.72 -7.83 5.74
C PHE A 50 -10.48 -7.51 4.45
N GLY A 51 -11.13 -8.52 3.86
CA GLY A 51 -11.73 -8.43 2.54
C GLY A 51 -10.69 -8.49 1.43
N HIS A 52 -11.07 -9.05 0.29
CA HIS A 52 -10.31 -8.89 -0.94
C HIS A 52 -10.41 -7.44 -1.42
N GLN A 53 -9.32 -6.67 -1.28
CA GLN A 53 -9.18 -5.41 -1.99
C GLN A 53 -9.17 -5.74 -3.48
N ASN A 54 -10.30 -5.52 -4.15
CA ASN A 54 -10.44 -5.71 -5.58
C ASN A 54 -9.62 -4.61 -6.27
N ARG A 55 -8.30 -4.78 -6.30
CA ARG A 55 -7.39 -4.00 -7.14
C ARG A 55 -7.74 -4.38 -8.55
N LYS A 56 -8.78 -3.73 -9.12
CA LYS A 56 -9.03 -3.74 -10.55
C LYS A 56 -7.71 -3.39 -11.19
N ASN A 57 -7.06 -4.40 -11.74
CA ASN A 57 -5.82 -4.27 -12.45
C ASN A 57 -6.18 -3.40 -13.66
N ARG A 58 -5.94 -2.09 -13.56
CA ARG A 58 -6.18 -1.16 -14.66
C ARG A 58 -5.12 -1.52 -15.70
N GLN A 59 -5.42 -2.53 -16.50
CA GLN A 59 -4.60 -2.95 -17.62
C GLN A 59 -4.35 -1.70 -18.45
N ALA A 60 -3.07 -1.40 -18.64
CA ALA A 60 -2.68 -0.26 -19.43
C ALA A 60 -3.33 -0.45 -20.82
N PRO A 61 -4.02 0.57 -21.34
CA PRO A 61 -4.62 0.48 -22.66
C PRO A 61 -3.56 0.10 -23.70
N PRO A 62 -3.89 -0.74 -24.69
CA PRO A 62 -2.94 -1.17 -25.69
C PRO A 62 -2.32 0.05 -26.39
N PRO A 63 -1.03 -0.02 -26.77
CA PRO A 63 -0.36 1.06 -27.47
C PRO A 63 -1.07 1.31 -28.82
N LYS A 64 -1.46 2.57 -29.06
CA LYS A 64 -2.12 3.00 -30.30
C LYS A 64 -1.11 3.59 -31.28
N TYR A 65 -0.06 4.21 -30.77
CA TYR A 65 0.99 4.84 -31.56
C TYR A 65 2.37 4.25 -31.21
N LEU A 66 3.24 4.08 -32.21
CA LEU A 66 4.62 3.63 -32.08
C LEU A 66 5.54 4.56 -32.86
N ASN A 67 6.60 5.00 -32.21
CA ASN A 67 7.70 5.70 -32.85
C ASN A 67 8.65 4.66 -33.46
N SER A 68 8.74 4.59 -34.79
CA SER A 68 9.63 3.66 -35.49
C SER A 68 11.12 3.98 -35.29
N ALA A 69 11.47 5.21 -34.93
CA ALA A 69 12.85 5.62 -34.71
C ALA A 69 13.37 5.31 -33.31
N THR A 70 12.49 5.29 -32.29
CA THR A 70 12.90 5.10 -30.88
C THR A 70 12.24 3.91 -30.18
N GLY A 71 11.28 3.24 -30.82
CA GLY A 71 10.51 2.13 -30.23
C GLY A 71 9.53 2.56 -29.14
N GLN A 72 9.38 3.86 -28.87
CA GLN A 72 8.46 4.34 -27.84
C GLN A 72 7.01 4.18 -28.30
N THR A 73 6.15 3.71 -27.39
CA THR A 73 4.73 3.54 -27.67
C THR A 73 3.85 4.45 -26.81
N TRP A 74 2.70 4.83 -27.35
CA TRP A 74 1.73 5.65 -26.64
C TRP A 74 0.31 5.15 -26.92
N SER A 75 -0.46 4.93 -25.86
CA SER A 75 -1.84 4.41 -25.94
C SER A 75 -2.87 5.44 -26.41
N GLY A 76 -2.46 6.69 -26.63
CA GLY A 76 -3.35 7.80 -26.96
C GLY A 76 -4.15 8.33 -25.76
N ARG A 77 -3.96 7.76 -24.56
CA ARG A 77 -4.53 8.25 -23.30
C ARG A 77 -3.47 8.96 -22.47
N GLY A 78 -3.80 10.11 -21.89
CA GLY A 78 -2.90 10.92 -21.06
C GLY A 78 -2.04 11.92 -21.83
N ARG A 79 -0.97 12.43 -21.21
CA ARG A 79 -0.06 13.40 -21.82
C ARG A 79 0.72 12.74 -22.98
N PRO A 80 0.70 13.33 -24.19
CA PRO A 80 1.48 12.80 -25.31
C PRO A 80 2.99 12.93 -25.04
N PRO A 81 3.78 11.91 -25.40
CA PRO A 81 5.24 12.01 -25.45
C PRO A 81 5.72 13.09 -26.43
N ALA A 82 6.92 13.63 -26.20
CA ALA A 82 7.50 14.72 -27.02
C ALA A 82 7.54 14.39 -28.53
N TRP A 83 7.75 13.13 -28.90
CA TRP A 83 7.84 12.72 -30.31
C TRP A 83 6.51 12.74 -31.08
N ILE A 84 5.35 12.75 -30.40
CA ILE A 84 4.01 12.84 -31.02
C ILE A 84 3.25 14.12 -30.65
N ALA A 85 3.74 14.87 -29.66
CA ALA A 85 3.08 16.06 -29.16
C ALA A 85 2.93 17.15 -30.24
N ASP A 86 4.02 17.43 -30.96
CA ASP A 86 4.11 18.56 -31.92
C ASP A 86 3.82 18.17 -33.38
N VAL A 87 3.41 16.93 -33.63
CA VAL A 87 3.20 16.42 -34.99
C VAL A 87 1.78 16.74 -35.47
N LYS A 88 1.66 17.47 -36.59
CA LYS A 88 0.36 17.80 -37.23
C LYS A 88 -0.48 16.57 -37.59
N ASN A 89 0.15 15.51 -38.11
CA ASN A 89 -0.50 14.25 -38.48
C ASN A 89 0.05 13.09 -37.64
N ARG A 90 -0.68 12.73 -36.59
CA ARG A 90 -0.33 11.65 -35.65
C ARG A 90 -0.52 10.25 -36.25
N ASP A 91 -1.24 10.14 -37.36
CA ASP A 91 -1.52 8.89 -38.07
C ASP A 91 -0.26 8.23 -38.63
N ARG A 92 0.83 9.00 -38.81
CA ARG A 92 2.14 8.46 -39.23
C ARG A 92 2.77 7.51 -38.21
N TYR A 93 2.36 7.61 -36.96
CA TYR A 93 2.82 6.75 -35.87
C TYR A 93 1.76 5.73 -35.47
N LEU A 94 0.61 5.67 -36.14
CA LEU A 94 -0.48 4.78 -35.76
C LEU A 94 -0.05 3.33 -35.98
N ILE A 95 -0.12 2.53 -34.91
CA ILE A 95 0.03 1.08 -35.02
C ILE A 95 -1.29 0.60 -35.64
N GLN A 96 -1.25 0.18 -36.89
CA GLN A 96 -2.39 -0.42 -37.56
C GLN A 96 -2.68 -1.76 -36.88
N GLN A 97 -3.60 -1.73 -35.90
CA GLN A 97 -4.10 -2.91 -35.22
C GLN A 97 -4.92 -3.70 -36.25
N ASN A 98 -4.27 -4.58 -37.02
CA ASN A 98 -4.97 -5.50 -37.89
C ASN A 98 -5.65 -6.54 -36.98
N ASN A 99 -6.96 -6.66 -37.17
CA ASN A 99 -7.92 -7.45 -36.40
C ASN A 99 -7.52 -8.92 -36.24
#